data_AF-A0A519KWH4-F1
#
_entry.id   AF-A0A519KWH4-F1
#
_cell.length_a   1.000
_cell.length_b   1.000
_cell.length_c   1.000
_cell.angle_alpha   90.00
_cell.angle_beta   90.00
_cell.angle_gamma   90.00
#
_symmetry.space_group_name_H-M   'P 1'
#
loop_
_entity.id
_entity.type
_entity.pdbx_description
1 polymer ?
#
loop_
_entity_poly.entity_id
_entity_poly.type
_entity_poly.pdbx_seq_one_letter_code
_entity_poly.pdbx_strand_id
1 'polypeptide(L)' 'MITRFAPSPTGRLHRGHAFSALTAWTAAKAVGGRFLLR' A
#
# COMPACT_ATOMS: atom_id res chain seq x y z
N MET A 1 1.96 5.95 -12.61
CA MET A 1 1.55 4.61 -12.13
C MET A 1 0.56 4.73 -10.99
N ILE A 2 -0.42 3.84 -10.89
CA ILE A 2 -1.36 3.77 -9.76
C ILE A 2 -1.12 2.44 -9.03
N THR A 3 -0.87 2.50 -7.71
CA THR A 3 -0.77 1.32 -6.85
C THR A 3 -1.86 1.36 -5.77
N ARG A 4 -2.13 0.22 -5.12
CA ARG A 4 -3.09 0.14 -4.03
C ARG A 4 -2.61 -0.75 -2.89
N PHE A 5 -3.00 -0.41 -1.68
CA PHE A 5 -3.02 -1.32 -0.53
C PHE A 5 -4.47 -1.58 -0.17
N ALA A 6 -4.90 -2.85 -0.21
CA ALA A 6 -6.29 -3.25 0.00
C ALA A 6 -6.41 -4.44 0.95
N PRO A 7 -6.16 -4.24 2.26
CA PRO A 7 -6.28 -5.31 3.25
C PRO A 7 -7.76 -5.66 3.50
N SER A 8 -8.04 -6.92 3.80
CA SER A 8 -9.37 -7.31 4.29
C SER A 8 -9.63 -6.65 5.66
N PRO A 9 -10.83 -6.10 5.92
CA PRO A 9 -11.17 -5.44 7.19
C PRO A 9 -11.52 -6.46 8.29
N THR A 10 -10.74 -7.53 8.41
CA THR A 10 -11.04 -8.69 9.28
C THR A 10 -10.19 -8.73 10.55
N GLY A 11 -9.33 -7.75 10.79
CA GLY A 11 -8.48 -7.72 11.98
C GLY A 11 -7.45 -6.59 11.98
N ARG A 12 -6.55 -6.64 12.97
CA ARG A 12 -5.44 -5.69 13.07
C ARG A 12 -4.39 -5.94 12.00
N LEU A 13 -3.81 -4.86 11.50
CA LEU A 13 -2.65 -4.94 10.62
C LEU A 13 -1.42 -5.44 11.40
N HIS A 14 -0.52 -6.10 10.68
CA HIS A 14 0.74 -6.62 11.23
C HIS A 14 1.91 -6.22 10.32
N ARG A 15 3.15 -6.59 10.67
CA ARG A 15 4.36 -6.16 9.95
C ARG A 15 4.35 -6.47 8.45
N GLY A 16 3.71 -7.55 8.02
CA GLY A 16 3.56 -7.89 6.60
C GLY A 16 2.72 -6.86 5.84
N HIS A 17 1.62 -6.41 6.44
CA HIS A 17 0.80 -5.32 5.89
C HIS A 17 1.59 -4.01 5.76
N ALA A 18 2.40 -3.68 6.77
CA ALA A 18 3.25 -2.50 6.73
C ALA A 18 4.25 -2.57 5.55
N PHE A 19 4.90 -3.72 5.37
CA PHE A 19 5.79 -3.95 4.23
C PHE A 19 5.08 -3.81 2.88
N SER A 20 3.91 -4.43 2.71
CA SER A 20 3.12 -4.32 1.48
C SER A 20 2.69 -2.88 1.17
N ALA A 21 2.19 -2.16 2.19
CA ALA A 21 1.76 -0.77 2.04
C ALA A 21 2.95 0.14 1.67
N LEU A 22 4.08 0.01 2.37
CA LEU A 22 5.27 0.82 2.11
C LEU A 22 5.86 0.54 0.73
N THR A 23 5.89 -0.72 0.29
CA THR A 23 6.36 -1.11 -1.04
C THR A 23 5.51 -0.46 -2.13
N ALA A 24 4.19 -0.59 -2.03
CA ALA A 24 3.27 -0.01 -3.00
C ALA A 24 3.32 1.54 -3.01
N TRP A 25 3.43 2.16 -1.85
CA TRP A 25 3.59 3.61 -1.72
C TRP A 25 4.90 4.11 -2.33
N THR A 26 6.02 3.44 -2.03
CA THR A 26 7.35 3.81 -2.55
C THR A 26 7.37 3.72 -4.07
N ALA A 27 6.80 2.65 -4.64
CA ALA A 27 6.72 2.46 -6.08
C ALA A 27 5.89 3.57 -6.77
N ALA A 28 4.74 3.96 -6.20
CA ALA A 28 3.96 5.08 -6.73
C ALA A 28 4.73 6.41 -6.60
N LYS A 29 5.32 6.68 -5.44
CA LYS A 29 6.05 7.94 -5.18
C LYS A 29 7.24 8.12 -6.12
N ALA A 30 8.00 7.07 -6.40
CA ALA A 30 9.19 7.12 -7.24
C ALA A 30 8.94 7.63 -8.66
N VAL A 31 7.71 7.51 -9.15
CA VAL A 31 7.31 7.92 -10.51
C VAL A 31 6.25 9.03 -10.52
N GLY A 32 6.07 9.74 -9.40
CA GLY A 32 5.04 10.79 -9.28
C GLY A 32 3.61 10.26 -9.42
N GLY A 33 3.40 8.98 -9.10
CA GLY A 33 2.12 8.28 -9.21
C GLY A 33 1.18 8.49 -8.02
N ARG A 34 0.10 7.71 -7.99
CA ARG A 34 -0.93 7.75 -6.93
C ARG A 34 -0.98 6.42 -6.17
N PHE A 35 -1.02 6.50 -4.85
CA PHE A 35 -1.22 5.36 -3.95
C PHE A 35 -2.65 5.41 -3.39
N LEU A 36 -3.40 4.33 -3.53
CA LEU A 36 -4.78 4.21 -3.06
C LEU A 36 -4.87 3.27 -1.85
N LEU A 37 -5.65 3.66 -0.84
CA LEU A 37 -6.12 2.78 0.22
C LEU A 37 -7.55 2.37 -0.12
N ARG A 38 -7.85 1.06 -0.09
CA ARG A 38 -9.19 0.54 -0.38
C ARG A 38 -9.60 -0.57 0.58
#